data_AF-A0A7C2SSS9-F1
#
_entry.id   AF-A0A7C2SSS9-F1
#
_cell.length_a   1.000
_cell.length_b   1.000
_cell.length_c   1.000
_cell.angle_alpha   90.00
_cell.angle_beta   90.00
_cell.angle_gamma   90.00
#
_symmetry.space_group_name_H-M   'P 1'
#
loop_
_entity.id
_entity.type
_entity.pdbx_description
1 polymer ?
#
loop_
_entity_poly.entity_id
_entity_poly.type
_entity_poly.pdbx_seq_one_letter_code
_entity_poly.pdbx_strand_id
1 'polypeptide(L)'
;MKIKEKLVLNSYILSLFGVNDFEELAKDLKASRLEALDENDNSLFYHSLKDKLVSTHKIISDDKLLEYDENIVRHTKNVGRDIKWKYFQYLSLLFVEIYLDKYFEDKEQLLLELNTHLKEFNANLDKKEKLKEYDESELNKLALYNATGSGKTLLLQINLLQFNHYAKGKIKINKTVLITPNEGLSNQHLEEFKASNIEAEIFSKDSKGLFENNAIEIIEITKLGDENGDKTVAVDSFEDNNLVFIDEGHRGSSGDKWKTNRDKLSANGFAFEYSATFAQAINSVTGAKQKELENEYAKAIIFDYSYKYFYNDGYGKDYAILNLSEEGEEIRQTYLTASLLSFYQQLKIYETKKTLLKPYLIEKPLMVFVGSSVNAVRTESKRQVSDVVDVLLFINEFIKAKEQSITNIQKIMSLDSGLTKKDGIDIFAKTFGFL
;
A
#
# COMPACT_ATOMS: atom_id res chain seq x y z
N MET A 1 8.75 14.81 -14.85
CA MET A 1 7.67 14.97 -13.85
C MET A 1 7.61 13.76 -12.94
N LYS A 2 6.95 13.84 -11.78
CA LYS A 2 6.79 12.68 -10.88
C LYS A 2 5.58 11.83 -11.32
N ILE A 3 5.58 10.52 -11.08
CA ILE A 3 4.48 9.62 -11.46
C ILE A 3 3.10 10.10 -10.97
N LYS A 4 3.02 10.65 -9.75
CA LYS A 4 1.78 11.20 -9.17
C LYS A 4 1.18 12.36 -9.98
N GLU A 5 1.98 13.05 -10.80
CA GLU A 5 1.54 14.14 -11.68
C GLU A 5 1.15 13.61 -13.08
N LYS A 6 1.23 12.29 -13.30
CA LYS A 6 0.97 11.61 -14.58
C LYS A 6 -0.19 10.62 -14.51
N LEU A 7 -0.94 10.57 -13.42
CA LEU A 7 -2.00 9.56 -13.22
C LEU A 7 -3.23 9.89 -14.07
N VAL A 8 -3.18 9.51 -15.35
CA VAL A 8 -4.22 9.86 -16.33
C VAL A 8 -5.54 9.15 -16.05
N LEU A 9 -5.53 7.89 -15.59
CA LEU A 9 -6.76 7.18 -15.22
C LEU A 9 -7.41 7.82 -13.99
N ASN A 10 -6.65 8.09 -12.94
CA ASN A 10 -7.14 8.80 -11.76
C ASN A 10 -7.73 10.17 -12.13
N SER A 11 -7.03 10.94 -12.97
CA SER A 11 -7.50 12.24 -13.47
C SER A 11 -8.79 12.13 -14.29
N TYR A 12 -8.94 11.09 -15.10
CA TYR A 12 -10.18 10.83 -15.84
C TYR A 12 -11.34 10.56 -14.88
N ILE A 13 -11.17 9.72 -13.87
CA ILE A 13 -12.26 9.47 -12.91
C ILE A 13 -12.62 10.74 -12.13
N LEU A 14 -11.63 11.55 -11.73
CA LEU A 14 -11.85 12.85 -11.09
C LEU A 14 -12.66 13.81 -11.98
N SER A 15 -12.41 13.82 -13.30
CA SER A 15 -13.13 14.69 -14.23
C SER A 15 -14.62 14.34 -14.34
N LEU A 16 -15.00 13.07 -14.09
CA LEU A 16 -16.41 12.67 -14.03
C LEU A 16 -17.18 13.34 -12.88
N PHE A 17 -16.47 13.74 -11.82
CA PHE A 17 -17.02 14.52 -10.70
C PHE A 17 -16.89 16.04 -10.92
N GLY A 18 -16.29 16.47 -12.04
CA GLY A 18 -16.05 17.88 -12.35
C GLY A 18 -15.00 18.55 -11.46
N VAL A 19 -14.05 17.78 -10.91
CA VAL A 19 -12.95 18.29 -10.07
C VAL A 19 -11.59 18.04 -10.73
N ASN A 20 -10.57 18.81 -10.34
CA ASN A 20 -9.23 18.71 -10.94
C ASN A 20 -8.29 17.79 -10.17
N ASP A 21 -8.49 17.65 -8.85
CA ASP A 21 -7.62 16.87 -7.98
C ASP A 21 -8.39 16.17 -6.84
N PHE A 22 -7.71 15.25 -6.17
CA PHE A 22 -8.28 14.47 -5.08
C PHE A 22 -8.59 15.32 -3.86
N GLU A 23 -7.77 16.33 -3.55
CA GLU A 23 -8.01 17.24 -2.44
C GLU A 23 -9.32 18.01 -2.58
N GLU A 24 -9.67 18.45 -3.79
CA GLU A 24 -10.93 19.11 -4.12
C GLU A 24 -12.13 18.18 -3.86
N LEU A 25 -12.08 16.93 -4.34
CA LEU A 25 -13.13 15.93 -4.10
C LEU A 25 -13.28 15.59 -2.61
N ALA A 26 -12.15 15.43 -1.91
CA ALA A 26 -12.12 14.93 -0.53
C ALA A 26 -12.38 16.00 0.54
N LYS A 27 -12.30 17.30 0.19
CA LYS A 27 -12.28 18.44 1.12
C LYS A 27 -13.35 18.36 2.20
N ASP A 28 -14.55 17.94 1.81
CA ASP A 28 -15.75 17.96 2.65
C ASP A 28 -16.14 16.59 3.23
N LEU A 29 -15.35 15.55 2.95
CA LEU A 29 -15.66 14.17 3.30
C LEU A 29 -14.89 13.67 4.54
N LYS A 30 -13.90 14.41 5.03
CA LYS A 30 -13.00 13.93 6.10
C LYS A 30 -13.63 13.85 7.49
N ALA A 31 -14.85 14.36 7.67
CA ALA A 31 -15.49 14.40 8.98
C ALA A 31 -15.97 13.00 9.40
N SER A 32 -15.55 12.54 10.59
CA SER A 32 -15.90 11.21 11.11
C SER A 32 -17.40 10.94 11.23
N ARG A 33 -18.22 11.99 11.36
CA ARG A 33 -19.69 11.87 11.34
C ARG A 33 -20.25 11.31 10.03
N LEU A 34 -19.48 11.35 8.95
CA LEU A 34 -19.86 10.82 7.64
C LEU A 34 -19.53 9.33 7.50
N GLU A 35 -18.81 8.73 8.45
CA GLU A 35 -18.48 7.29 8.48
C GLU A 35 -19.65 6.45 8.99
N ALA A 36 -20.85 6.70 8.45
CA ALA A 36 -22.10 6.07 8.86
C ALA A 36 -23.06 5.93 7.66
N LEU A 37 -24.08 5.10 7.85
CA LEU A 37 -25.22 4.96 6.94
C LEU A 37 -26.41 5.76 7.46
N ASP A 38 -27.29 6.17 6.56
CA ASP A 38 -28.60 6.73 6.89
C ASP A 38 -29.65 5.63 7.19
N GLU A 39 -30.91 6.03 7.35
CA GLU A 39 -32.04 5.13 7.62
C GLU A 39 -32.42 4.21 6.44
N ASN A 40 -31.97 4.53 5.23
CA ASN A 40 -32.21 3.78 4.00
C ASN A 40 -30.99 2.97 3.56
N ASP A 41 -29.98 2.82 4.44
CA ASP A 41 -28.72 2.15 4.16
C ASP A 41 -27.85 2.83 3.08
N ASN A 42 -28.00 4.14 2.86
CA ASN A 42 -27.10 4.91 2.01
C ASN A 42 -25.97 5.54 2.84
N SER A 43 -24.79 5.61 2.26
CA SER A 43 -23.63 6.25 2.89
C SER A 43 -23.86 7.75 3.07
N LEU A 44 -23.46 8.28 4.22
CA LEU A 44 -23.41 9.73 4.39
C LEU A 44 -22.36 10.40 3.48
N PHE A 45 -21.39 9.64 2.96
CA PHE A 45 -20.50 10.13 1.90
C PHE A 45 -21.23 10.36 0.58
N TYR A 46 -22.16 9.47 0.20
CA TYR A 46 -22.99 9.64 -0.99
C TYR A 46 -23.77 10.95 -0.93
N HIS A 47 -24.46 11.21 0.19
CA HIS A 47 -25.21 12.45 0.39
C HIS A 47 -24.29 13.68 0.30
N SER A 48 -23.12 13.64 0.93
CA SER A 48 -22.18 14.75 0.85
C SER A 48 -21.63 14.96 -0.56
N LEU A 49 -21.45 13.91 -1.36
CA LEU A 49 -21.03 14.03 -2.76
C LEU A 49 -22.16 14.60 -3.62
N LYS A 50 -23.39 14.12 -3.44
CA LYS A 50 -24.58 14.61 -4.15
C LYS A 50 -24.84 16.10 -3.88
N ASP A 51 -24.88 16.48 -2.61
CA ASP A 51 -25.31 17.82 -2.19
C ASP A 51 -24.26 18.90 -2.42
N LYS A 52 -22.97 18.53 -2.44
CA LYS A 52 -21.86 19.51 -2.54
C LYS A 52 -21.20 19.56 -3.91
N LEU A 53 -21.26 18.48 -4.70
CA LEU A 53 -20.82 18.52 -6.10
C LEU A 53 -21.93 19.08 -7.00
N VAL A 54 -22.52 20.21 -6.61
CA VAL A 54 -23.40 21.03 -7.47
C VAL A 54 -22.58 21.78 -8.52
N SER A 55 -21.40 21.26 -8.89
CA SER A 55 -20.65 21.82 -10.01
C SER A 55 -21.48 21.58 -11.26
N THR A 56 -21.66 22.62 -12.08
CA THR A 56 -22.35 22.55 -13.37
C THR A 56 -21.65 21.63 -14.39
N HIS A 57 -20.60 20.93 -13.96
CA HIS A 57 -19.71 20.13 -14.79
C HIS A 57 -19.59 18.66 -14.30
N LYS A 58 -20.35 18.25 -13.26
CA LYS A 58 -20.44 16.84 -12.86
C LYS A 58 -21.08 16.03 -14.01
N ILE A 59 -20.37 15.02 -14.50
CA ILE A 59 -20.80 14.16 -15.62
C ILE A 59 -21.61 12.97 -15.11
N ILE A 60 -21.20 12.39 -13.98
CA ILE A 60 -21.90 11.28 -13.35
C ILE A 60 -23.27 11.73 -12.82
N SER A 61 -24.34 11.00 -13.15
CA SER A 61 -25.69 11.32 -12.67
C SER A 61 -25.86 10.94 -11.19
N ASP A 62 -26.81 11.59 -10.51
CA ASP A 62 -27.14 11.27 -9.11
C ASP A 62 -27.69 9.85 -8.95
N ASP A 63 -28.41 9.34 -9.96
CA ASP A 63 -28.94 7.98 -9.98
C ASP A 63 -27.81 6.95 -10.06
N LYS A 64 -26.81 7.18 -10.94
CA LYS A 64 -25.63 6.31 -11.03
C LYS A 64 -24.80 6.36 -9.76
N LEU A 65 -24.64 7.54 -9.17
CA LEU A 65 -23.92 7.69 -7.91
C LEU A 65 -24.61 6.94 -6.77
N LEU A 66 -25.94 6.91 -6.74
CA LEU A 66 -26.72 6.14 -5.78
C LEU A 66 -26.55 4.62 -6.02
N GLU A 67 -26.65 4.17 -7.27
CA GLU A 67 -26.44 2.77 -7.64
C GLU A 67 -25.08 2.24 -7.15
N TYR A 68 -24.01 3.02 -7.35
CA TYR A 68 -22.68 2.66 -6.87
C TYR A 68 -22.58 2.63 -5.34
N ASP A 69 -23.26 3.55 -4.64
CA ASP A 69 -23.31 3.56 -3.18
C ASP A 69 -24.01 2.30 -2.65
N GLU A 70 -25.18 1.96 -3.20
CA GLU A 70 -25.95 0.79 -2.84
C GLU A 70 -25.15 -0.50 -3.08
N ASN A 71 -24.38 -0.57 -4.18
CA ASN A 71 -23.47 -1.68 -4.44
C ASN A 71 -22.40 -1.80 -3.35
N ILE A 72 -21.71 -0.71 -3.00
CA ILE A 72 -20.68 -0.68 -1.96
C ILE A 72 -21.26 -1.14 -0.61
N VAL A 73 -22.43 -0.63 -0.23
CA VAL A 73 -23.08 -1.01 1.03
C VAL A 73 -23.49 -2.47 1.03
N ARG A 74 -24.07 -2.96 -0.07
CA ARG A 74 -24.42 -4.39 -0.24
C ARG A 74 -23.20 -5.28 -0.11
N HIS A 75 -22.09 -4.94 -0.77
CA HIS A 75 -20.85 -5.71 -0.69
C HIS A 75 -20.23 -5.67 0.72
N THR A 76 -20.28 -4.51 1.39
CA THR A 76 -19.83 -4.35 2.78
C THR A 76 -20.63 -5.25 3.73
N LYS A 77 -21.95 -5.31 3.57
CA LYS A 77 -22.83 -6.18 4.37
C LYS A 77 -22.56 -7.66 4.12
N ASN A 78 -22.28 -8.05 2.87
CA ASN A 78 -21.99 -9.44 2.51
C ASN A 78 -20.72 -9.99 3.19
N VAL A 79 -19.73 -9.13 3.44
CA VAL A 79 -18.52 -9.50 4.18
C VAL A 79 -18.82 -9.86 5.65
N GLY A 80 -19.96 -9.42 6.19
CA GLY A 80 -20.43 -9.83 7.52
C GLY A 80 -19.58 -9.28 8.68
N ARG A 81 -18.87 -8.17 8.47
CA ARG A 81 -18.06 -7.47 9.47
C ARG A 81 -18.62 -6.07 9.72
N ASP A 82 -18.47 -5.58 10.95
CA ASP A 82 -18.79 -4.17 11.29
C ASP A 82 -17.68 -3.27 10.74
N ILE A 83 -17.79 -2.94 9.46
CA ILE A 83 -16.82 -2.10 8.73
C ILE A 83 -17.36 -0.67 8.67
N LYS A 84 -16.56 0.28 9.15
CA LYS A 84 -16.79 1.71 8.95
C LYS A 84 -15.73 2.26 8.01
N TRP A 85 -16.15 2.57 6.79
CA TRP A 85 -15.25 3.10 5.78
C TRP A 85 -14.80 4.51 6.13
N LYS A 86 -13.50 4.75 6.03
CA LYS A 86 -12.95 6.10 5.93
C LYS A 86 -13.27 6.68 4.56
N TYR A 87 -13.32 8.00 4.47
CA TYR A 87 -13.65 8.70 3.21
C TYR A 87 -12.78 8.23 2.04
N PHE A 88 -11.47 8.02 2.24
CA PHE A 88 -10.56 7.59 1.19
C PHE A 88 -10.76 6.12 0.80
N GLN A 89 -11.25 5.28 1.71
CA GLN A 89 -11.60 3.90 1.41
C GLN A 89 -12.89 3.87 0.59
N TYR A 90 -13.91 4.61 1.02
CA TYR A 90 -15.16 4.77 0.28
C TYR A 90 -14.92 5.30 -1.14
N LEU A 91 -14.15 6.39 -1.29
CA LEU A 91 -13.81 6.93 -2.61
C LEU A 91 -13.02 5.96 -3.47
N SER A 92 -12.11 5.17 -2.86
CA SER A 92 -11.39 4.12 -3.58
C SER A 92 -12.34 3.07 -4.14
N LEU A 93 -13.34 2.63 -3.37
CA LEU A 93 -14.35 1.67 -3.80
C LEU A 93 -15.26 2.26 -4.89
N LEU A 94 -15.67 3.53 -4.72
CA LEU A 94 -16.49 4.25 -5.70
C LEU A 94 -15.78 4.41 -7.04
N PHE A 95 -14.49 4.70 -7.05
CA PHE A 95 -13.70 4.79 -8.28
C PHE A 95 -13.67 3.44 -9.00
N VAL A 96 -13.59 2.33 -8.25
CA VAL A 96 -13.63 0.97 -8.81
C VAL A 96 -15.03 0.62 -9.33
N GLU A 97 -16.12 0.98 -8.65
CA GLU A 97 -17.49 0.82 -9.19
C GLU A 97 -17.61 1.50 -10.56
N ILE A 98 -17.23 2.78 -10.65
CA ILE A 98 -17.31 3.58 -11.89
C ILE A 98 -16.54 2.92 -13.03
N TYR A 99 -15.32 2.46 -12.75
CA TYR A 99 -14.49 1.86 -13.78
C TYR A 99 -15.05 0.52 -14.25
N LEU A 100 -15.45 -0.35 -13.32
CA LEU A 100 -15.97 -1.67 -13.66
C LEU A 100 -17.32 -1.57 -14.39
N ASP A 101 -18.20 -0.63 -14.01
CA ASP A 101 -19.45 -0.39 -14.75
C ASP A 101 -19.15 -0.06 -16.22
N LYS A 102 -18.31 0.95 -16.46
CA LYS A 102 -17.91 1.34 -17.82
C LYS A 102 -17.19 0.23 -18.58
N TYR A 103 -16.25 -0.47 -17.94
CA TYR A 103 -15.47 -1.55 -18.55
C TYR A 103 -16.36 -2.69 -19.03
N PHE A 104 -17.35 -3.08 -18.22
CA PHE A 104 -18.24 -4.19 -18.54
C PHE A 104 -19.47 -3.77 -19.34
N GLU A 105 -19.87 -2.50 -19.32
CA GLU A 105 -20.96 -1.97 -20.15
C GLU A 105 -20.53 -1.82 -21.61
N ASP A 106 -19.46 -1.06 -21.86
CA ASP A 106 -18.93 -0.83 -23.20
C ASP A 106 -17.42 -0.53 -23.14
N LYS A 107 -16.62 -1.58 -23.31
CA LYS A 107 -15.16 -1.52 -23.25
C LYS A 107 -14.56 -0.67 -24.38
N GLU A 108 -15.16 -0.68 -25.57
CA GLU A 108 -14.69 0.10 -26.72
C GLU A 108 -14.93 1.60 -26.48
N GLN A 109 -16.10 1.96 -25.95
CA GLN A 109 -16.41 3.32 -25.55
C GLN A 109 -15.50 3.80 -24.41
N LEU A 110 -15.21 2.96 -23.41
CA LEU A 110 -14.26 3.29 -22.35
C LEU A 110 -12.86 3.59 -22.92
N LEU A 111 -12.38 2.79 -23.87
CA LEU A 111 -11.09 3.01 -24.55
C LEU A 111 -11.06 4.37 -25.26
N LEU A 112 -12.14 4.71 -25.97
CA LEU A 112 -12.27 5.98 -26.69
C LEU A 112 -12.25 7.17 -25.72
N GLU A 113 -12.99 7.09 -24.61
CA GLU A 113 -13.05 8.13 -23.58
C GLU A 113 -11.69 8.35 -22.92
N LEU A 114 -11.00 7.27 -22.53
CA LEU A 114 -9.66 7.34 -21.92
C LEU A 114 -8.63 7.93 -22.88
N ASN A 115 -8.66 7.56 -24.16
CA ASN A 115 -7.75 8.12 -25.16
C ASN A 115 -8.07 9.57 -25.51
N THR A 116 -9.34 9.98 -25.44
CA THR A 116 -9.73 11.38 -25.59
C THR A 116 -9.22 12.22 -24.43
N HIS A 117 -9.46 11.79 -23.19
CA HIS A 117 -8.95 12.45 -21.98
C HIS A 117 -7.42 12.51 -21.99
N LEU A 118 -6.76 11.43 -22.41
CA LEU A 118 -5.31 11.38 -22.52
C LEU A 118 -4.74 12.41 -23.51
N LYS A 119 -5.40 12.66 -24.65
CA LYS A 119 -4.95 13.67 -25.62
C LYS A 119 -4.94 15.06 -25.00
N GLU A 120 -5.98 15.39 -24.24
CA GLU A 120 -6.07 16.65 -23.50
C GLU A 120 -5.01 16.72 -22.39
N PHE A 121 -4.86 15.64 -21.62
CA PHE A 121 -3.81 15.52 -20.59
C PHE A 121 -2.41 15.75 -21.16
N ASN A 122 -2.10 15.11 -22.30
CA ASN A 122 -0.83 15.26 -23.01
C ASN A 122 -0.65 16.61 -23.70
N ALA A 123 -1.69 17.41 -23.90
CA ALA A 123 -1.59 18.70 -24.58
C ALA A 123 -0.72 19.69 -23.79
N ASN A 124 -0.76 19.60 -22.46
CA ASN A 124 -0.02 20.46 -21.54
C ASN A 124 1.36 19.90 -21.15
N LEU A 125 1.77 18.76 -21.71
CA LEU A 125 3.03 18.09 -21.36
C LEU A 125 4.12 18.28 -22.43
N ASP A 126 5.36 18.41 -21.95
CA ASP A 126 6.54 18.32 -22.79
C ASP A 126 6.56 17.00 -23.57
N LYS A 127 7.04 17.04 -24.83
CA LYS A 127 7.10 15.85 -25.72
C LYS A 127 7.73 14.61 -25.06
N LYS A 128 8.72 14.80 -24.17
CA LYS A 128 9.42 13.71 -23.47
C LYS A 128 8.62 13.09 -22.31
N GLU A 129 7.62 13.80 -21.81
CA GLU A 129 6.77 13.40 -20.67
C GLU A 129 5.40 12.86 -21.13
N LYS A 130 5.08 12.98 -22.44
CA LYS A 130 3.82 12.50 -23.00
C LYS A 130 3.70 10.99 -22.87
N LEU A 131 2.53 10.56 -22.40
CA LEU A 131 2.16 9.15 -22.31
C LEU A 131 1.66 8.67 -23.68
N LYS A 132 1.83 7.38 -23.95
CA LYS A 132 1.30 6.72 -25.15
C LYS A 132 -0.19 6.45 -24.97
N GLU A 133 -0.91 6.39 -26.08
CA GLU A 133 -2.32 5.98 -26.11
C GLU A 133 -2.54 4.64 -25.41
N TYR A 134 -3.73 4.47 -24.85
CA TYR A 134 -4.23 3.22 -24.33
C TYR A 134 -4.43 2.23 -25.48
N ASP A 135 -4.01 1.01 -25.25
CA ASP A 135 -4.42 -0.18 -25.97
C ASP A 135 -5.56 -0.87 -25.20
N GLU A 136 -6.42 -1.59 -25.92
CA GLU A 136 -7.55 -2.29 -25.31
C GLU A 136 -7.11 -3.36 -24.29
N SER A 137 -5.93 -3.96 -24.49
CA SER A 137 -5.32 -4.94 -23.57
C SER A 137 -4.81 -4.33 -22.28
N GLU A 138 -4.74 -3.00 -22.16
CA GLU A 138 -4.31 -2.32 -20.94
C GLU A 138 -5.49 -2.01 -19.99
N LEU A 139 -6.73 -2.17 -20.45
CA LEU A 139 -7.94 -1.83 -19.68
C LEU A 139 -8.32 -2.89 -18.63
N ASN A 140 -7.70 -4.07 -18.67
CA ASN A 140 -7.99 -5.15 -17.72
C ASN A 140 -7.09 -5.10 -16.48
N LYS A 141 -6.49 -3.94 -16.16
CA LYS A 141 -5.62 -3.76 -15.00
C LYS A 141 -5.97 -2.48 -14.24
N LEU A 142 -6.21 -2.64 -12.94
CA LEU A 142 -6.34 -1.52 -11.99
C LEU A 142 -5.25 -1.60 -10.94
N ALA A 143 -4.59 -0.46 -10.69
CA ALA A 143 -3.62 -0.31 -9.61
C ALA A 143 -4.15 0.66 -8.55
N LEU A 144 -4.05 0.28 -7.28
CA LEU A 144 -4.44 1.09 -6.14
C LEU A 144 -3.20 1.47 -5.33
N TYR A 145 -2.86 2.76 -5.38
CA TYR A 145 -1.69 3.31 -4.70
C TYR A 145 -2.08 3.71 -3.28
N ASN A 146 -2.03 2.75 -2.36
CA ASN A 146 -2.49 2.93 -0.98
C ASN A 146 -1.33 2.84 0.02
N ALA A 147 -1.27 3.79 0.96
CA ALA A 147 -0.31 3.74 2.07
C ALA A 147 -0.45 2.44 2.91
N THR A 148 0.64 1.94 3.47
CA THR A 148 0.61 0.81 4.40
C THR A 148 -0.24 1.17 5.63
N GLY A 149 -1.18 0.30 6.01
CA GLY A 149 -2.10 0.54 7.11
C GLY A 149 -3.39 1.28 6.72
N SER A 150 -3.58 1.65 5.45
CA SER A 150 -4.83 2.28 4.97
C SER A 150 -6.00 1.31 4.74
N GLY A 151 -5.82 0.02 5.05
CA GLY A 151 -6.91 -0.98 4.93
C GLY A 151 -7.03 -1.68 3.57
N LYS A 152 -5.91 -1.83 2.84
CA LYS A 152 -5.83 -2.52 1.53
C LYS A 152 -6.53 -3.89 1.51
N THR A 153 -6.39 -4.69 2.57
CA THR A 153 -6.99 -6.03 2.65
C THR A 153 -8.51 -5.99 2.54
N LEU A 154 -9.17 -5.04 3.22
CA LEU A 154 -10.62 -4.89 3.13
C LEU A 154 -11.04 -4.36 1.74
N LEU A 155 -10.29 -3.40 1.18
CA LEU A 155 -10.54 -2.91 -0.18
C LEU A 155 -10.45 -4.03 -1.21
N LEU A 156 -9.44 -4.90 -1.10
CA LEU A 156 -9.25 -6.05 -1.97
C LEU A 156 -10.46 -7.00 -1.94
N GLN A 157 -10.96 -7.30 -0.74
CA GLN A 157 -12.13 -8.15 -0.55
C GLN A 157 -13.39 -7.56 -1.19
N ILE A 158 -13.60 -6.25 -1.08
CA ILE A 158 -14.73 -5.59 -1.74
C ILE A 158 -14.53 -5.53 -3.25
N ASN A 159 -13.34 -5.21 -3.75
CA ASN A 159 -13.03 -5.17 -5.17
C ASN A 159 -13.30 -6.52 -5.86
N LEU A 160 -13.08 -7.65 -5.17
CA LEU A 160 -13.52 -8.97 -5.63
C LEU A 160 -15.04 -9.05 -5.83
N LEU A 161 -15.81 -8.58 -4.86
CA LEU A 161 -17.27 -8.60 -4.94
C LEU A 161 -17.79 -7.64 -6.02
N GLN A 162 -17.16 -6.48 -6.18
CA GLN A 162 -17.46 -5.50 -7.24
C GLN A 162 -17.17 -6.11 -8.62
N PHE A 163 -15.99 -6.71 -8.80
CA PHE A 163 -15.66 -7.39 -10.04
C PHE A 163 -16.68 -8.48 -10.37
N ASN A 164 -16.99 -9.36 -9.41
CA ASN A 164 -17.97 -10.43 -9.61
C ASN A 164 -19.37 -9.91 -9.93
N HIS A 165 -19.76 -8.74 -9.39
CA HIS A 165 -21.02 -8.09 -9.70
C HIS A 165 -21.12 -7.70 -11.19
N TYR A 166 -20.11 -6.98 -11.70
CA TYR A 166 -20.11 -6.48 -13.08
C TYR A 166 -19.72 -7.54 -14.13
N ALA A 167 -18.85 -8.48 -13.77
CA ALA A 167 -18.39 -9.55 -14.64
C ALA A 167 -19.47 -10.59 -14.97
N LYS A 168 -20.54 -10.65 -14.15
CA LYS A 168 -21.54 -11.72 -14.18
C LYS A 168 -22.13 -11.91 -15.58
N GLY A 169 -21.76 -13.03 -16.22
CA GLY A 169 -22.24 -13.42 -17.55
C GLY A 169 -21.55 -12.71 -18.73
N LYS A 170 -20.54 -11.86 -18.48
CA LYS A 170 -19.82 -11.09 -19.51
C LYS A 170 -18.40 -11.61 -19.77
N ILE A 171 -17.75 -12.15 -18.74
CA ILE A 171 -16.44 -12.79 -18.85
C ILE A 171 -16.45 -14.12 -18.09
N LYS A 172 -15.80 -15.14 -18.65
CA LYS A 172 -15.58 -16.41 -17.95
C LYS A 172 -14.20 -16.38 -17.33
N ILE A 173 -14.12 -16.30 -16.01
CA ILE A 173 -12.85 -16.40 -15.28
C ILE A 173 -12.55 -17.88 -14.97
N ASN A 174 -11.30 -18.29 -15.23
CA ASN A 174 -10.85 -19.64 -14.93
C ASN A 174 -10.59 -19.84 -13.44
N LYS A 175 -9.81 -18.93 -12.85
CA LYS A 175 -9.45 -18.93 -11.42
C LYS A 175 -9.40 -17.52 -10.85
N THR A 176 -9.64 -17.41 -9.54
CA THR A 176 -9.31 -16.21 -8.77
C THR A 176 -8.05 -16.48 -7.96
N VAL A 177 -6.99 -15.69 -8.20
CA VAL A 177 -5.67 -15.90 -7.61
C VAL A 177 -5.23 -14.67 -6.83
N LEU A 178 -4.79 -14.84 -5.59
CA LEU A 178 -4.12 -13.81 -4.81
C LEU A 178 -2.62 -14.10 -4.72
N ILE A 179 -1.81 -13.19 -5.26
CA ILE A 179 -0.36 -13.25 -5.18
C ILE A 179 0.12 -12.41 -3.99
N THR A 180 0.89 -13.04 -3.11
CA THR A 180 1.45 -12.45 -1.90
C THR A 180 2.98 -12.52 -1.90
N PRO A 181 3.69 -11.64 -1.16
CA PRO A 181 5.15 -11.60 -1.24
C PRO A 181 5.87 -12.59 -0.31
N ASN A 182 5.18 -13.23 0.65
CA ASN A 182 5.70 -14.31 1.50
C ASN A 182 4.57 -15.13 2.14
N GLU A 183 4.87 -16.35 2.58
CA GLU A 183 3.91 -17.26 3.26
C GLU A 183 3.23 -16.65 4.49
N GLY A 184 3.93 -15.80 5.26
CA GLY A 184 3.35 -15.14 6.42
C GLY A 184 2.16 -14.26 6.06
N LEU A 185 2.31 -13.47 4.99
CA LEU A 185 1.23 -12.67 4.42
C LEU A 185 0.16 -13.53 3.73
N SER A 186 0.53 -14.65 3.11
CA SER A 186 -0.46 -15.61 2.58
C SER A 186 -1.40 -16.11 3.67
N ASN A 187 -0.86 -16.50 4.82
CA ASN A 187 -1.65 -16.98 5.96
C ASN A 187 -2.49 -15.85 6.57
N GLN A 188 -1.96 -14.63 6.67
CA GLN A 188 -2.73 -13.48 7.14
C GLN A 188 -3.96 -13.21 6.25
N HIS A 189 -3.79 -13.25 4.92
CA HIS A 189 -4.92 -13.10 3.99
C HIS A 189 -5.95 -14.21 4.13
N LEU A 190 -5.51 -15.47 4.32
CA LEU A 190 -6.41 -16.59 4.56
C LEU A 190 -7.29 -16.38 5.81
N GLU A 191 -6.69 -15.92 6.91
CA GLU A 191 -7.42 -15.60 8.14
C GLU A 191 -8.41 -14.44 7.94
N GLU A 192 -8.00 -13.39 7.22
CA GLU A 192 -8.85 -12.24 6.91
C GLU A 192 -10.00 -12.58 5.97
N PHE A 193 -9.80 -13.45 4.97
CA PHE A 193 -10.89 -13.94 4.12
C PHE A 193 -11.89 -14.78 4.92
N LYS A 194 -11.40 -15.66 5.79
CA LYS A 194 -12.25 -16.45 6.69
C LYS A 194 -13.07 -15.56 7.62
N ALA A 195 -12.46 -14.49 8.17
CA ALA A 195 -13.16 -13.50 8.99
C ALA A 195 -14.23 -12.70 8.21
N SER A 196 -14.10 -12.67 6.89
CA SER A 196 -14.99 -11.97 5.95
C SER A 196 -15.96 -12.90 5.22
N ASN A 197 -16.09 -14.16 5.63
CA ASN A 197 -16.93 -15.20 4.99
C ASN A 197 -16.63 -15.41 3.50
N ILE A 198 -15.36 -15.23 3.10
CA ILE A 198 -14.89 -15.48 1.74
C ILE A 198 -14.10 -16.77 1.74
N GLU A 199 -14.46 -17.70 0.85
CA GLU A 199 -13.74 -18.96 0.68
C GLU A 199 -12.40 -18.71 0.00
N ALA A 200 -11.31 -19.13 0.66
CA ALA A 200 -9.96 -19.03 0.16
C ALA A 200 -9.13 -20.21 0.65
N GLU A 201 -8.11 -20.59 -0.12
CA GLU A 201 -7.18 -21.65 0.24
C GLU A 201 -5.74 -21.29 -0.17
N ILE A 202 -4.75 -21.88 0.53
CA ILE A 202 -3.36 -21.76 0.10
C ILE A 202 -3.14 -22.73 -1.06
N PHE A 203 -2.62 -22.22 -2.17
CA PHE A 203 -2.30 -23.01 -3.34
C PHE A 203 -1.35 -24.17 -3.00
N SER A 204 -1.73 -25.38 -3.42
CA SER A 204 -0.88 -26.57 -3.35
C SER A 204 -0.99 -27.37 -4.65
N LYS A 205 0.12 -28.02 -5.05
CA LYS A 205 0.17 -28.83 -6.28
C LYS A 205 -0.54 -30.17 -6.12
N ASP A 206 -0.54 -30.70 -4.90
CA ASP A 206 -1.06 -32.04 -4.58
C ASP A 206 -2.56 -32.02 -4.28
N SER A 207 -3.11 -30.84 -3.97
CA SER A 207 -4.54 -30.59 -3.99
C SER A 207 -5.00 -30.62 -5.45
N LYS A 208 -5.21 -31.83 -5.98
CA LYS A 208 -6.08 -32.03 -7.13
C LYS A 208 -7.37 -31.28 -6.83
N GLY A 209 -7.68 -30.27 -7.64
CA GLY A 209 -8.78 -29.31 -7.46
C GLY A 209 -10.06 -29.95 -6.96
N LEU A 210 -10.14 -30.11 -5.64
CA LEU A 210 -11.16 -30.93 -5.00
C LEU A 210 -12.46 -30.15 -4.82
N PHE A 211 -12.47 -28.88 -5.23
CA PHE A 211 -13.68 -28.15 -5.53
C PHE A 211 -13.44 -27.24 -6.75
N GLU A 212 -14.17 -27.50 -7.83
CA GLU A 212 -14.46 -26.53 -8.90
C GLU A 212 -15.31 -25.33 -8.39
N ASN A 213 -15.17 -24.97 -7.11
CA ASN A 213 -15.93 -23.89 -6.49
C ASN A 213 -15.06 -22.64 -6.42
N ASN A 214 -15.74 -21.49 -6.49
CA ASN A 214 -15.26 -20.11 -6.60
C ASN A 214 -14.29 -19.61 -5.49
N ALA A 215 -13.54 -20.47 -4.83
CA ALA A 215 -12.58 -20.11 -3.80
C ALA A 215 -11.36 -19.39 -4.38
N ILE A 216 -10.77 -18.50 -3.59
CA ILE A 216 -9.56 -17.76 -3.95
C ILE A 216 -8.33 -18.62 -3.68
N GLU A 217 -7.48 -18.83 -4.69
CA GLU A 217 -6.19 -19.49 -4.53
C GLU A 217 -5.12 -18.47 -4.11
N ILE A 218 -4.57 -18.61 -2.91
CA ILE A 218 -3.52 -17.73 -2.39
C ILE A 218 -2.16 -18.38 -2.65
N ILE A 219 -1.31 -17.69 -3.40
CA ILE A 219 0.04 -18.16 -3.74
C ILE A 219 1.09 -17.11 -3.38
N GLU A 220 2.20 -17.58 -2.82
CA GLU A 220 3.39 -16.75 -2.67
C GLU A 220 4.09 -16.59 -4.03
N ILE A 221 4.50 -15.37 -4.36
CA ILE A 221 5.17 -15.04 -5.63
C ILE A 221 6.40 -15.92 -5.93
N THR A 222 7.18 -16.34 -4.94
CA THR A 222 8.39 -17.18 -5.18
C THR A 222 8.05 -18.61 -5.61
N LYS A 223 6.80 -19.04 -5.41
CA LYS A 223 6.28 -20.34 -5.86
C LYS A 223 5.83 -20.31 -7.32
N LEU A 224 5.81 -19.14 -7.98
CA LEU A 224 5.52 -19.01 -9.42
C LEU A 224 6.82 -19.04 -10.24
N GLY A 225 6.93 -19.98 -11.16
CA GLY A 225 8.08 -20.16 -12.05
C GLY A 225 7.68 -20.34 -13.51
N ASP A 226 8.67 -20.44 -14.40
CA ASP A 226 8.41 -20.76 -15.82
C ASP A 226 8.08 -22.25 -15.99
N GLU A 227 8.69 -23.10 -15.17
CA GLU A 227 8.55 -24.55 -15.21
C GLU A 227 8.17 -25.10 -13.83
N ASN A 228 7.56 -26.29 -13.84
CA ASN A 228 7.27 -27.03 -12.61
C ASN A 228 8.58 -27.55 -12.00
N GLY A 229 8.90 -27.06 -10.80
CA GLY A 229 9.97 -27.58 -9.96
C GLY A 229 9.43 -28.28 -8.71
N ASP A 230 10.25 -28.46 -7.69
CA ASP A 230 9.79 -29.03 -6.40
C ASP A 230 8.85 -28.05 -5.70
N LYS A 231 9.28 -26.80 -5.50
CA LYS A 231 8.54 -25.74 -4.80
C LYS A 231 7.87 -24.71 -5.71
N THR A 232 8.13 -24.76 -7.02
CA THR A 232 7.61 -23.81 -8.01
C THR A 232 6.60 -24.45 -8.95
N VAL A 233 5.52 -23.75 -9.28
CA VAL A 233 4.54 -24.14 -10.29
C VAL A 233 4.70 -23.26 -11.52
N ALA A 234 4.57 -23.85 -12.70
CA ALA A 234 4.61 -23.13 -13.97
C ALA A 234 3.42 -22.19 -14.08
N VAL A 235 3.67 -20.92 -14.38
CA VAL A 235 2.62 -19.90 -14.59
C VAL A 235 1.61 -20.34 -15.64
N ASP A 236 2.09 -20.96 -16.71
CA ASP A 236 1.25 -21.42 -17.81
C ASP A 236 0.24 -22.51 -17.38
N SER A 237 0.43 -23.14 -16.20
CA SER A 237 -0.54 -24.11 -15.64
C SER A 237 -1.80 -23.46 -15.06
N PHE A 238 -1.81 -22.13 -14.88
CA PHE A 238 -2.96 -21.38 -14.40
C PHE A 238 -3.85 -20.87 -15.54
N GLU A 239 -3.49 -21.09 -16.81
CA GLU A 239 -4.10 -20.42 -17.96
C GLU A 239 -3.93 -18.88 -17.88
N ASP A 240 -4.52 -18.13 -18.80
CA ASP A 240 -4.29 -16.68 -18.94
C ASP A 240 -5.53 -15.80 -18.66
N ASN A 241 -6.68 -16.43 -18.43
CA ASN A 241 -7.97 -15.77 -18.20
C ASN A 241 -8.38 -15.86 -16.73
N ASN A 242 -7.53 -15.34 -15.84
CA ASN A 242 -7.74 -15.34 -14.40
C ASN A 242 -8.06 -13.95 -13.86
N LEU A 243 -8.77 -13.91 -12.73
CA LEU A 243 -8.87 -12.73 -11.88
C LEU A 243 -7.71 -12.75 -10.89
N VAL A 244 -6.77 -11.81 -11.02
CA VAL A 244 -5.53 -11.80 -10.26
C VAL A 244 -5.46 -10.59 -9.34
N PHE A 245 -5.26 -10.83 -8.05
CA PHE A 245 -4.96 -9.81 -7.07
C PHE A 245 -3.48 -9.89 -6.69
N ILE A 246 -2.79 -8.75 -6.65
CA ILE A 246 -1.37 -8.69 -6.28
C ILE A 246 -1.19 -7.76 -5.10
N ASP A 247 -0.82 -8.33 -3.95
CA ASP A 247 -0.42 -7.55 -2.78
C ASP A 247 1.07 -7.21 -2.83
N GLU A 248 1.39 -5.97 -2.48
CA GLU A 248 2.71 -5.35 -2.64
C GLU A 248 3.28 -5.48 -4.06
N GLY A 249 2.49 -5.07 -5.06
CA GLY A 249 2.82 -5.14 -6.48
C GLY A 249 4.16 -4.50 -6.89
N HIS A 250 4.72 -3.61 -6.06
CA HIS A 250 6.04 -3.02 -6.26
C HIS A 250 7.21 -4.00 -6.10
N ARG A 251 7.10 -5.02 -5.23
CA ARG A 251 8.22 -5.94 -4.95
C ARG A 251 8.56 -6.80 -6.17
N GLY A 252 7.59 -6.99 -7.07
CA GLY A 252 7.74 -7.67 -8.35
C GLY A 252 8.48 -6.87 -9.44
N SER A 253 8.68 -5.57 -9.27
CA SER A 253 9.21 -4.69 -10.33
C SER A 253 10.74 -4.71 -10.45
N SER A 254 11.44 -5.30 -9.47
CA SER A 254 12.91 -5.39 -9.42
C SER A 254 13.49 -6.54 -10.25
N GLY A 255 12.64 -7.44 -10.78
CA GLY A 255 13.05 -8.57 -11.61
C GLY A 255 12.07 -8.78 -12.76
N ASP A 256 12.58 -8.72 -14.00
CA ASP A 256 11.78 -8.83 -15.24
C ASP A 256 10.86 -10.06 -15.26
N LYS A 257 11.31 -11.17 -14.67
CA LYS A 257 10.58 -12.44 -14.60
C LYS A 257 9.29 -12.34 -13.79
N TRP A 258 9.29 -11.57 -12.70
CA TRP A 258 8.12 -11.45 -11.81
C TRP A 258 7.00 -10.63 -12.41
N LYS A 259 7.33 -9.54 -13.10
CA LYS A 259 6.34 -8.77 -13.86
C LYS A 259 5.73 -9.63 -14.97
N THR A 260 6.58 -10.26 -15.77
CA THR A 260 6.17 -11.13 -16.87
C THR A 260 5.20 -12.22 -16.41
N ASN A 261 5.50 -12.88 -15.29
CA ASN A 261 4.66 -13.95 -14.75
C ASN A 261 3.30 -13.46 -14.29
N ARG A 262 3.22 -12.27 -13.67
CA ARG A 262 1.95 -11.68 -13.24
C ARG A 262 1.09 -11.25 -14.42
N ASP A 263 1.69 -10.61 -15.41
CA ASP A 263 0.97 -10.15 -16.60
C ASP A 263 0.41 -11.33 -17.41
N LYS A 264 1.15 -12.46 -17.47
CA LYS A 264 0.67 -13.69 -18.12
C LYS A 264 -0.59 -14.28 -17.47
N LEU A 265 -0.68 -14.25 -16.14
CA LEU A 265 -1.81 -14.87 -15.42
C LEU A 265 -3.15 -14.19 -15.73
N SER A 266 -3.13 -12.91 -16.06
CA SER A 266 -4.33 -12.10 -16.30
C SER A 266 -4.38 -11.54 -17.73
N ALA A 267 -3.65 -12.12 -18.69
CA ALA A 267 -3.56 -11.55 -20.04
C ALA A 267 -4.94 -11.41 -20.71
N ASN A 268 -5.81 -12.41 -20.54
CA ASN A 268 -7.21 -12.38 -21.01
C ASN A 268 -8.22 -12.19 -19.88
N GLY A 269 -7.75 -12.15 -18.63
CA GLY A 269 -8.56 -11.97 -17.43
C GLY A 269 -8.55 -10.53 -16.94
N PHE A 270 -8.40 -10.32 -15.63
CA PHE A 270 -8.35 -8.99 -15.02
C PHE A 270 -7.39 -8.96 -13.82
N ALA A 271 -6.67 -7.85 -13.63
CA ALA A 271 -5.70 -7.69 -12.54
C ALA A 271 -6.01 -6.49 -11.64
N PHE A 272 -5.88 -6.71 -10.33
CA PHE A 272 -5.83 -5.66 -9.31
C PHE A 272 -4.46 -5.66 -8.62
N GLU A 273 -3.74 -4.55 -8.67
CA GLU A 273 -2.45 -4.38 -8.01
C GLU A 273 -2.55 -3.39 -6.84
N TYR A 274 -2.07 -3.78 -5.66
CA TYR A 274 -2.05 -2.92 -4.47
C TYR A 274 -0.61 -2.67 -4.04
N SER A 275 -0.26 -1.41 -3.81
CA SER A 275 1.10 -1.09 -3.36
C SER A 275 1.19 0.26 -2.66
N ALA A 276 2.07 0.32 -1.67
CA ALA A 276 2.43 1.57 -1.00
C ALA A 276 3.64 2.28 -1.62
N THR A 277 4.27 1.71 -2.66
CA THR A 277 5.57 2.18 -3.15
C THR A 277 5.75 2.10 -4.66
N PHE A 278 4.68 2.31 -5.44
CA PHE A 278 4.77 2.35 -6.91
C PHE A 278 5.82 3.35 -7.42
N ALA A 279 5.90 4.54 -6.79
CA ALA A 279 6.87 5.55 -7.21
C ALA A 279 8.33 5.08 -6.99
N GLN A 280 8.61 4.40 -5.88
CA GLN A 280 9.93 3.84 -5.60
C GLN A 280 10.26 2.71 -6.58
N ALA A 281 9.28 1.86 -6.92
CA ALA A 281 9.43 0.80 -7.91
C ALA A 281 9.84 1.35 -9.28
N ILE A 282 9.11 2.36 -9.77
CA ILE A 282 9.38 3.03 -11.05
C ILE A 282 10.76 3.71 -11.02
N ASN A 283 11.10 4.40 -9.93
CA ASN A 283 12.39 5.09 -9.82
C ASN A 283 13.59 4.15 -9.58
N SER A 284 13.36 2.88 -9.24
CA SER A 284 14.42 1.89 -9.05
C SER A 284 15.00 1.37 -10.37
N VAL A 285 14.25 1.51 -11.47
CA VAL A 285 14.69 1.20 -12.83
C VAL A 285 15.03 2.48 -13.60
N THR A 286 15.87 2.37 -14.61
CA THR A 286 16.35 3.52 -15.41
C THR A 286 16.16 3.28 -16.91
N GLY A 287 16.19 4.36 -17.70
CA GLY A 287 16.16 4.27 -19.17
C GLY A 287 14.79 3.92 -19.75
N ALA A 288 14.77 3.04 -20.76
CA ALA A 288 13.54 2.69 -21.48
C ALA A 288 12.51 1.98 -20.59
N LYS A 289 12.96 1.03 -19.76
CA LYS A 289 12.11 0.29 -18.82
C LYS A 289 11.40 1.19 -17.82
N GLN A 290 12.08 2.25 -17.35
CA GLN A 290 11.46 3.24 -16.46
C GLN A 290 10.28 3.93 -17.16
N LYS A 291 10.44 4.32 -18.43
CA LYS A 291 9.37 4.96 -19.20
C LYS A 291 8.21 4.02 -19.49
N GLU A 292 8.50 2.74 -19.72
CA GLU A 292 7.47 1.72 -19.91
C GLU A 292 6.64 1.52 -18.64
N LEU A 293 7.29 1.33 -17.48
CA LEU A 293 6.58 1.21 -16.20
C LEU A 293 5.83 2.49 -15.82
N GLU A 294 6.43 3.66 -16.08
CA GLU A 294 5.76 4.93 -15.84
C GLU A 294 4.50 5.05 -16.70
N ASN A 295 4.57 4.67 -17.99
CA ASN A 295 3.45 4.71 -18.90
C ASN A 295 2.33 3.73 -18.50
N GLU A 296 2.70 2.51 -18.09
CA GLU A 296 1.76 1.51 -17.62
C GLU A 296 1.04 1.98 -16.34
N TYR A 297 1.79 2.36 -15.30
CA TYR A 297 1.18 2.73 -14.01
C TYR A 297 0.49 4.10 -14.05
N ALA A 298 0.91 5.02 -14.91
CA ALA A 298 0.16 6.25 -15.17
C ALA A 298 -1.26 5.96 -15.68
N LYS A 299 -1.39 4.89 -16.47
CA LYS A 299 -2.64 4.44 -17.10
C LYS A 299 -3.45 3.44 -16.26
N ALA A 300 -2.81 2.73 -15.32
CA ALA A 300 -3.47 1.74 -14.49
C ALA A 300 -3.83 2.23 -13.09
N ILE A 301 -3.12 3.22 -12.52
CA ILE A 301 -3.41 3.72 -11.17
C ILE A 301 -4.72 4.50 -11.18
N ILE A 302 -5.75 3.89 -10.60
CA ILE A 302 -7.09 4.48 -10.50
C ILE A 302 -7.23 5.37 -9.28
N PHE A 303 -6.55 5.06 -8.17
CA PHE A 303 -6.67 5.79 -6.91
C PHE A 303 -5.30 5.97 -6.23
N ASP A 304 -4.98 7.21 -5.85
CA ASP A 304 -3.77 7.58 -5.10
C ASP A 304 -4.12 8.08 -3.69
N TYR A 305 -3.93 7.19 -2.72
CA TYR A 305 -3.87 7.52 -1.29
C TYR A 305 -2.51 7.10 -0.73
N SER A 306 -1.45 7.61 -1.35
CA SER A 306 -0.06 7.41 -0.94
C SER A 306 0.25 8.02 0.44
N TYR A 307 1.46 7.73 0.96
CA TYR A 307 1.88 8.15 2.31
C TYR A 307 1.76 9.67 2.57
N LYS A 308 1.84 10.52 1.53
CA LYS A 308 1.59 11.97 1.64
C LYS A 308 0.21 12.23 2.26
N TYR A 309 -0.84 11.60 1.73
CA TYR A 309 -2.21 11.79 2.21
C TYR A 309 -2.41 11.16 3.58
N PHE A 310 -1.93 9.92 3.75
CA PHE A 310 -1.99 9.21 5.03
C PHE A 310 -1.34 9.99 6.18
N TYR A 311 -0.18 10.61 5.93
CA TYR A 311 0.50 11.46 6.89
C TYR A 311 -0.26 12.76 7.15
N ASN A 312 -0.69 13.46 6.09
CA ASN A 312 -1.41 14.73 6.23
C ASN A 312 -2.78 14.59 6.92
N ASP A 313 -3.39 13.41 6.86
CA ASP A 313 -4.61 13.10 7.59
C ASP A 313 -4.36 12.67 9.06
N GLY A 314 -3.10 12.64 9.50
CA GLY A 314 -2.72 12.35 10.88
C GLY A 314 -2.53 10.87 11.21
N TYR A 315 -2.54 9.98 10.21
CA TYR A 315 -2.29 8.55 10.41
C TYR A 315 -0.81 8.17 10.29
N GLY A 316 -0.02 8.99 9.61
CA GLY A 316 1.40 8.76 9.40
C GLY A 316 2.22 8.85 10.70
N LYS A 317 3.42 8.27 10.66
CA LYS A 317 4.37 8.35 11.76
C LYS A 317 5.29 9.55 11.57
N ASP A 318 5.52 10.29 12.64
CA ASP A 318 6.66 11.20 12.73
C ASP A 318 7.95 10.37 12.71
N TYR A 319 8.91 10.79 11.89
CA TYR A 319 10.22 10.15 11.82
C TYR A 319 11.32 11.16 12.11
N ALA A 320 12.32 10.71 12.86
CA ALA A 320 13.56 11.44 13.08
C ALA A 320 14.69 10.62 12.44
N ILE A 321 15.35 11.17 11.43
CA ILE A 321 16.55 10.58 10.85
C ILE A 321 17.74 11.30 11.45
N LEU A 322 18.56 10.54 12.17
CA LEU A 322 19.80 11.01 12.75
C LEU A 322 20.95 10.46 11.92
N ASN A 323 21.48 11.30 11.03
CA ASN A 323 22.66 10.97 10.25
C ASN A 323 23.90 11.36 11.06
N LEU A 324 24.71 10.38 11.45
CA LEU A 324 25.98 10.65 12.12
C LEU A 324 27.00 11.13 11.08
N SER A 325 27.66 12.26 11.35
CA SER A 325 28.67 12.85 10.46
C SER A 325 30.07 12.26 10.64
N GLU A 326 30.31 11.56 11.75
CA GLU A 326 31.62 11.06 12.14
C GLU A 326 31.55 9.59 12.55
N GLU A 327 32.53 8.81 12.09
CA GLU A 327 32.71 7.41 12.44
C GLU A 327 33.66 7.33 13.65
N GLY A 328 33.09 7.18 14.85
CA GLY A 328 33.84 6.98 16.08
C GLY A 328 33.10 6.05 17.05
N GLU A 329 33.83 5.21 17.78
CA GLU A 329 33.25 4.23 18.70
C GLU A 329 32.47 4.91 19.85
N GLU A 330 32.97 6.04 20.37
CA GLU A 330 32.30 6.83 21.41
C GLU A 330 31.00 7.48 20.91
N ILE A 331 31.02 8.03 19.69
CA ILE A 331 29.83 8.61 19.03
C ILE A 331 28.76 7.54 18.82
N ARG A 332 29.17 6.36 18.32
CA ARG A 332 28.30 5.20 18.14
C ARG A 332 27.70 4.76 19.48
N GLN A 333 28.52 4.68 20.54
CA GLN A 333 28.06 4.26 21.86
C GLN A 333 27.04 5.25 22.44
N THR A 334 27.29 6.55 22.36
CA THR A 334 26.35 7.59 22.80
C THR A 334 25.04 7.55 22.00
N TYR A 335 25.14 7.42 20.68
CA TYR A 335 23.97 7.33 19.80
C TYR A 335 23.09 6.12 20.12
N LEU A 336 23.70 4.93 20.27
CA LEU A 336 22.96 3.71 20.60
C LEU A 336 22.39 3.78 22.04
N THR A 337 23.11 4.40 22.98
CA THR A 337 22.60 4.66 24.34
C THR A 337 21.36 5.55 24.30
N ALA A 338 21.39 6.65 23.53
CA ALA A 338 20.24 7.52 23.36
C ALA A 338 19.06 6.81 22.67
N SER A 339 19.34 5.90 21.72
CA SER A 339 18.33 5.07 21.07
C SER A 339 17.64 4.13 22.06
N LEU A 340 18.41 3.48 22.96
CA LEU A 340 17.86 2.68 24.05
C LEU A 340 17.01 3.53 25.00
N LEU A 341 17.47 4.75 25.34
CA LEU A 341 16.74 5.66 26.21
C LEU A 341 15.41 6.10 25.58
N SER A 342 15.40 6.35 24.27
CA SER A 342 14.19 6.71 23.52
C SER A 342 13.21 5.54 23.50
N PHE A 343 13.69 4.33 23.25
CA PHE A 343 12.86 3.12 23.31
C PHE A 343 12.30 2.87 24.72
N TYR A 344 13.11 3.08 25.76
CA TYR A 344 12.67 2.98 27.15
C TYR A 344 11.58 4.00 27.49
N GLN A 345 11.73 5.25 27.04
CA GLN A 345 10.69 6.27 27.18
C GLN A 345 9.37 5.82 26.52
N GLN A 346 9.43 5.32 25.29
CA GLN A 346 8.24 4.83 24.56
C GLN A 346 7.57 3.68 25.32
N LEU A 347 8.35 2.72 25.83
CA LEU A 347 7.82 1.62 26.65
C LEU A 347 7.16 2.14 27.93
N LYS A 348 7.77 3.10 28.63
CA LYS A 348 7.16 3.71 29.82
C LYS A 348 5.84 4.42 29.48
N ILE A 349 5.79 5.17 28.37
CA ILE A 349 4.55 5.82 27.92
C ILE A 349 3.49 4.76 27.65
N TYR A 350 3.84 3.71 26.91
CA TYR A 350 2.93 2.60 26.61
C TYR A 350 2.37 1.95 27.88
N GLU A 351 3.22 1.64 28.85
CA GLU A 351 2.80 1.00 30.10
C GLU A 351 1.97 1.92 31.01
N THR A 352 2.33 3.20 31.10
CA THR A 352 1.69 4.16 32.03
C THR A 352 0.45 4.86 31.46
N LYS A 353 0.30 4.89 30.13
CA LYS A 353 -0.79 5.61 29.44
C LYS A 353 -1.71 4.70 28.62
N LYS A 354 -1.81 3.40 28.94
CA LYS A 354 -2.64 2.40 28.22
C LYS A 354 -4.05 2.89 27.88
N THR A 355 -4.75 3.48 28.84
CA THR A 355 -6.14 3.97 28.64
C THR A 355 -6.21 5.07 27.58
N LEU A 356 -5.23 5.97 27.55
CA LEU A 356 -5.15 7.05 26.55
C LEU A 356 -4.83 6.50 25.16
N LEU A 357 -4.01 5.46 25.08
CA LEU A 357 -3.52 4.87 23.82
C LEU A 357 -4.51 3.90 23.18
N LYS A 358 -5.36 3.24 23.98
CA LYS A 358 -6.29 2.19 23.52
C LYS A 358 -7.19 2.63 22.35
N PRO A 359 -7.82 3.82 22.34
CA PRO A 359 -8.65 4.25 21.21
C PRO A 359 -7.90 4.41 19.90
N TYR A 360 -6.58 4.59 19.96
CA TYR A 360 -5.70 4.78 18.80
C TYR A 360 -5.05 3.46 18.32
N LEU A 361 -5.38 2.33 18.96
CA LEU A 361 -4.83 1.01 18.62
C LEU A 361 -3.29 0.99 18.59
N ILE A 362 -2.65 1.78 19.46
CA ILE A 362 -1.19 1.81 19.56
C ILE A 362 -0.74 0.53 20.24
N GLU A 363 0.04 -0.26 19.51
CA GLU A 363 0.66 -1.48 20.00
C GLU A 363 1.95 -1.21 20.78
N LYS A 364 2.42 -2.25 21.47
CA LYS A 364 3.68 -2.18 22.23
C LYS A 364 4.83 -1.73 21.30
N PRO A 365 5.62 -0.71 21.70
CA PRO A 365 6.76 -0.24 20.92
C PRO A 365 7.71 -1.37 20.51
N LEU A 366 8.18 -1.31 19.26
CA LEU A 366 9.15 -2.24 18.69
C LEU A 366 10.43 -1.50 18.34
N MET A 367 11.56 -2.00 18.82
CA MET A 367 12.90 -1.58 18.40
C MET A 367 13.47 -2.62 17.45
N VAL A 368 13.97 -2.17 16.30
CA VAL A 368 14.57 -3.04 15.28
C VAL A 368 15.98 -2.55 14.97
N PHE A 369 16.95 -3.48 14.99
CA PHE A 369 18.29 -3.25 14.46
C PHE A 369 18.36 -3.86 13.06
N VAL A 370 18.70 -3.04 12.07
CA VAL A 370 18.82 -3.47 10.67
C VAL A 370 20.29 -3.37 10.26
N GLY A 371 20.90 -4.53 10.01
CA GLY A 371 22.28 -4.64 9.49
C GLY A 371 22.31 -4.86 7.99
N SER A 372 23.49 -4.71 7.40
CA SER A 372 23.77 -4.95 5.98
C SER A 372 23.82 -6.45 5.65
N SER A 373 24.23 -7.29 6.60
CA SER A 373 24.24 -8.74 6.44
C SER A 373 24.25 -9.48 7.78
N VAL A 374 23.51 -10.58 7.83
CA VAL A 374 23.49 -11.50 8.99
C VAL A 374 24.73 -12.39 9.02
N ASN A 375 25.29 -12.69 7.84
CA ASN A 375 26.39 -13.66 7.66
C ASN A 375 27.70 -13.01 7.21
N ALA A 376 27.71 -11.73 6.83
CA ALA A 376 28.95 -11.07 6.46
C ALA A 376 29.77 -10.78 7.72
N VAL A 377 30.98 -11.29 7.69
CA VAL A 377 31.93 -11.18 8.77
C VAL A 377 33.04 -10.25 8.29
N ARG A 378 33.09 -9.03 8.83
CA ARG A 378 34.26 -8.17 8.65
C ARG A 378 35.35 -8.57 9.63
N THR A 379 36.60 -8.44 9.23
CA THR A 379 37.73 -8.69 10.13
C THR A 379 38.22 -7.36 10.69
N GLU A 380 37.87 -7.06 11.94
CA GLU A 380 38.40 -5.91 12.68
C GLU A 380 39.29 -6.44 13.82
N SER A 381 40.53 -5.94 13.92
CA SER A 381 41.48 -6.33 14.98
C SER A 381 41.62 -7.85 15.18
N LYS A 382 41.72 -8.61 14.07
CA LYS A 382 41.80 -10.10 14.03
C LYS A 382 40.55 -10.83 14.53
N ARG A 383 39.42 -10.15 14.72
CA ARG A 383 38.13 -10.75 15.09
C ARG A 383 37.17 -10.68 13.92
N GLN A 384 36.45 -11.77 13.75
CA GLN A 384 35.35 -11.91 12.81
C GLN A 384 34.09 -11.29 13.44
N VAL A 385 33.62 -10.16 12.90
CA VAL A 385 32.51 -9.39 13.47
C VAL A 385 31.38 -9.26 12.44
N SER A 386 30.16 -9.65 12.82
CA SER A 386 28.94 -9.37 12.05
C SER A 386 28.14 -8.25 12.72
N ASP A 387 27.26 -7.59 11.96
CA ASP A 387 26.39 -6.51 12.49
C ASP A 387 25.58 -6.96 13.72
N VAL A 388 25.20 -8.25 13.74
CA VAL A 388 24.49 -8.86 14.87
C VAL A 388 25.39 -8.97 16.10
N VAL A 389 26.63 -9.44 15.93
CA VAL A 389 27.62 -9.53 17.03
C VAL A 389 27.89 -8.14 17.60
N ASP A 390 27.97 -7.14 16.74
CA ASP A 390 28.18 -5.74 17.11
C ASP A 390 27.06 -5.18 18.02
N VAL A 391 25.80 -5.44 17.68
CA VAL A 391 24.66 -5.07 18.53
C VAL A 391 24.71 -5.80 19.87
N LEU A 392 25.06 -7.08 19.88
CA LEU A 392 25.18 -7.87 21.11
C LEU A 392 26.34 -7.38 21.99
N LEU A 393 27.46 -7.01 21.40
CA LEU A 393 28.61 -6.44 22.11
C LEU A 393 28.24 -5.10 22.74
N PHE A 394 27.56 -4.22 21.99
CA PHE A 394 27.04 -2.97 22.53
C PHE A 394 26.11 -3.20 23.73
N ILE A 395 25.12 -4.11 23.61
CA ILE A 395 24.20 -4.41 24.71
C ILE A 395 24.95 -4.96 25.93
N ASN A 396 25.91 -5.88 25.71
CA ASN A 396 26.73 -6.44 26.79
C ASN A 396 27.60 -5.37 27.46
N GLU A 397 28.18 -4.45 26.70
CA GLU A 397 28.97 -3.34 27.24
C GLU A 397 28.09 -2.37 28.03
N PHE A 398 26.94 -1.97 27.48
CA PHE A 398 25.96 -1.10 28.15
C PHE A 398 25.53 -1.67 29.51
N ILE A 399 25.35 -3.00 29.60
CA ILE A 399 24.96 -3.67 30.85
C ILE A 399 26.15 -3.80 31.83
N LYS A 400 27.34 -4.18 31.34
CA LYS A 400 28.51 -4.45 32.20
C LYS A 400 29.18 -3.17 32.69
N ALA A 401 29.31 -2.16 31.83
CA ALA A 401 29.93 -0.88 32.14
C ALA A 401 28.88 0.10 32.69
N LYS A 402 28.27 -0.26 33.83
CA LYS A 402 27.15 0.48 34.43
C LYS A 402 27.46 1.96 34.68
N GLU A 403 28.59 2.27 35.32
CA GLU A 403 28.97 3.66 35.63
C GLU A 403 29.18 4.51 34.37
N GLN A 404 29.80 3.94 33.34
CA GLN A 404 29.96 4.61 32.05
C GLN A 404 28.61 4.86 31.37
N SER A 405 27.72 3.87 31.42
CA SER A 405 26.39 3.97 30.82
C SER A 405 25.53 5.02 31.52
N ILE A 406 25.59 5.10 32.86
CA ILE A 406 24.95 6.17 33.65
C ILE A 406 25.50 7.53 33.26
N THR A 407 26.83 7.66 33.13
CA THR A 407 27.48 8.90 32.71
C THR A 407 27.03 9.33 31.32
N ASN A 408 26.98 8.41 30.36
CA ASN A 408 26.50 8.68 29.01
C ASN A 408 25.02 9.12 29.01
N ILE A 409 24.16 8.47 29.79
CA ILE A 409 22.76 8.87 29.96
C ILE A 409 22.67 10.29 30.54
N GLN A 410 23.45 10.61 31.57
CA GLN A 410 23.47 11.95 32.17
C GLN A 410 23.86 13.03 31.16
N LYS A 411 24.92 12.80 30.38
CA LYS A 411 25.35 13.69 29.28
C LYS A 411 24.24 13.92 28.25
N ILE A 412 23.57 12.85 27.82
CA ILE A 412 22.45 12.92 26.88
C ILE A 412 21.29 13.75 27.47
N MET A 413 20.92 13.49 28.73
CA MET A 413 19.83 14.19 29.42
C MET A 413 20.15 15.67 29.69
N SER A 414 21.43 16.03 29.84
CA SER A 414 21.88 17.42 30.01
C SER A 414 22.13 18.16 28.70
N LEU A 415 21.83 17.55 27.54
CA LEU A 415 22.12 18.11 26.21
C LEU A 415 23.63 18.39 25.99
N ASP A 416 24.48 17.55 26.58
CA ASP A 416 25.93 17.52 26.43
C ASP A 416 26.37 16.17 25.85
N SER A 417 25.61 15.66 24.86
CA SER A 417 25.90 14.35 24.27
C SER A 417 27.14 14.34 23.38
N GLY A 418 27.67 15.53 23.05
CA GLY A 418 28.71 15.69 22.02
C GLY A 418 28.19 15.53 20.59
N LEU A 419 26.89 15.29 20.40
CA LEU A 419 26.25 15.14 19.08
C LEU A 419 25.36 16.35 18.80
N THR A 420 25.85 17.26 17.96
CA THR A 420 25.13 18.51 17.62
C THR A 420 24.74 18.57 16.15
N LYS A 421 23.61 19.21 15.87
CA LYS A 421 23.22 19.63 14.52
C LYS A 421 24.13 20.76 14.02
N LYS A 422 23.98 21.15 12.74
CA LYS A 422 24.75 22.23 12.11
C LYS A 422 24.60 23.60 12.79
N ASP A 423 23.53 23.81 13.54
CA ASP A 423 23.24 25.03 14.31
C ASP A 423 23.78 24.96 15.76
N GLY A 424 24.51 23.91 16.12
CA GLY A 424 25.10 23.71 17.44
C GLY A 424 24.14 23.17 18.49
N ILE A 425 22.88 22.87 18.14
CA ILE A 425 21.89 22.31 19.06
C ILE A 425 22.10 20.80 19.17
N ASP A 426 22.11 20.27 20.39
CA ASP A 426 22.17 18.83 20.64
C ASP A 426 21.05 18.09 19.87
N ILE A 427 21.40 17.00 19.19
CA ILE A 427 20.47 16.25 18.34
C ILE A 427 19.28 15.67 19.11
N PHE A 428 19.42 15.48 20.43
CA PHE A 428 18.40 14.92 21.31
C PHE A 428 17.56 15.99 22.04
N ALA A 429 17.72 17.26 21.67
CA ALA A 429 16.87 18.33 22.19
C ALA A 429 15.39 18.00 21.95
N LYS A 430 14.59 18.04 23.04
CA LYS A 430 13.15 17.69 23.09
C LYS A 430 12.81 16.22 22.86
N THR A 431 13.78 15.30 22.79
CA THR A 431 13.52 13.87 22.60
C THR A 431 13.01 13.19 23.87
N PHE A 432 13.53 13.57 25.04
CA PHE A 432 13.29 12.87 26.31
C PHE A 432 12.31 13.57 27.25
N GLY A 433 11.34 14.32 26.73
CA GLY A 433 10.44 15.16 27.54
C GLY A 433 9.51 14.42 28.52
N PHE A 434 9.44 13.08 28.45
CA PHE A 434 8.68 12.27 29.40
C PHE A 434 9.55 11.70 30.53
N LEU A 435 10.87 11.58 30.33
CA LEU A 435 11.80 10.96 31.28
C LEU A 435 12.25 11.88 32.40
#